data_AF-A0A0A7IAN3-F1
#
_entry.id   AF-A0A0A7IAN3-F1
#
_cell.length_a   1.000
_cell.length_b   1.000
_cell.length_c   1.000
_cell.angle_alpha   90.00
_cell.angle_beta   90.00
_cell.angle_gamma   90.00
#
_symmetry.space_group_name_H-M   'P 1'
#
loop_
_entity.id
_entity.type
_entity.pdbx_description
1 polymer ?
#
loop_
_entity_poly.entity_id
_entity_poly.type
_entity_poly.pdbx_seq_one_letter_code
_entity_poly.pdbx_strand_id
1 'polypeptide(L)'
;MHVVIVAVAIFYTMYTAFLLVSDNGNKRYLFELISLLILLLLNNSRGYVVFCVFVWVLMTVAFRGYKLRNLKISTVLVSIAAIIVVIYFISIMGNVRSGVNWNDCSYIERIAFFDNYPNWMPKHFMWTYSYGTSPLANLNLNLENYAGSMDTKALMYSFLPEQISGSYISNHLAISYVVLHLNAASGFVNFAYAGGVYGMFIAFLVMLLYFTVVKLILKHFIVLETFGNAVLCFLVTSLIFFNVFTTSALCYIPMFLLIASVYLNWLFKCNKVTVDYVTQLS
;
A
#
# COMPACT_ATOMS: atom_id res chain seq x y z
N MET A 1 -7.91 -16.66 12.11
CA MET A 1 -8.73 -16.93 10.90
C MET A 1 -9.25 -15.68 10.21
N HIS A 2 -9.75 -14.65 10.92
CA HIS A 2 -10.31 -13.43 10.29
C HIS A 2 -9.34 -12.70 9.34
N VAL A 3 -8.04 -12.69 9.63
CA VAL A 3 -7.06 -11.88 8.89
C VAL A 3 -6.78 -12.38 7.48
N VAL A 4 -6.70 -13.71 7.29
CA VAL A 4 -6.49 -14.32 5.97
C VAL A 4 -7.71 -14.06 5.07
N ILE A 5 -8.92 -14.13 5.64
CA ILE A 5 -10.17 -13.83 4.91
C ILE A 5 -10.17 -12.39 4.41
N VAL A 6 -9.74 -11.43 5.25
CA VAL A 6 -9.59 -10.04 4.83
C VAL A 6 -8.55 -9.90 3.73
N ALA A 7 -7.39 -10.56 3.83
CA ALA A 7 -6.38 -10.53 2.79
C ALA A 7 -6.90 -11.10 1.45
N VAL A 8 -7.70 -12.18 1.49
CA VAL A 8 -8.39 -12.75 0.32
C VAL A 8 -9.39 -11.76 -0.24
N ALA A 9 -10.19 -11.10 0.60
CA ALA A 9 -11.15 -10.10 0.14
C ALA A 9 -10.46 -8.91 -0.56
N ILE A 10 -9.33 -8.44 -0.01
CA ILE A 10 -8.51 -7.39 -0.62
C ILE A 10 -7.96 -7.85 -1.96
N PHE A 11 -7.34 -9.02 -2.01
CA PHE A 11 -6.80 -9.59 -3.24
C PHE A 11 -7.88 -9.77 -4.30
N TYR A 12 -9.03 -10.32 -3.93
CA TYR A 12 -10.16 -10.50 -4.84
C TYR A 12 -10.70 -9.16 -5.35
N THR A 13 -10.81 -8.15 -4.49
CA THR A 13 -11.21 -6.79 -4.90
C THR A 13 -10.22 -6.20 -5.92
N MET A 14 -8.92 -6.35 -5.69
CA MET A 14 -7.89 -5.95 -6.64
C MET A 14 -7.99 -6.71 -7.97
N TYR A 15 -8.30 -8.02 -7.90
CA TYR A 15 -8.50 -8.85 -9.08
C TYR A 15 -9.76 -8.48 -9.87
N THR A 16 -10.88 -8.16 -9.21
CA THR A 16 -12.09 -7.64 -9.88
C THR A 16 -11.80 -6.30 -10.57
N ALA A 17 -10.96 -5.45 -9.97
CA ALA A 17 -10.52 -4.22 -10.62
C ALA A 17 -9.67 -4.50 -11.89
N PHE A 18 -8.84 -5.54 -11.87
CA PHE A 18 -8.15 -6.01 -13.08
C PHE A 18 -9.15 -6.47 -14.15
N LEU A 19 -10.12 -7.34 -13.79
CA LEU A 19 -11.13 -7.84 -14.72
C LEU A 19 -11.96 -6.72 -15.36
N LEU A 20 -12.36 -5.73 -14.56
CA LEU A 20 -13.10 -4.55 -15.04
C LEU A 20 -12.32 -3.77 -16.10
N VAL A 21 -11.01 -3.61 -15.91
CA VAL A 21 -10.16 -2.82 -16.81
C VAL A 21 -9.77 -3.63 -18.05
N SER A 22 -9.57 -4.95 -17.91
CA SER A 22 -9.25 -5.84 -19.03
C SER A 22 -10.47 -6.09 -19.93
N ASP A 23 -11.66 -6.21 -19.35
CA ASP A 23 -12.93 -6.42 -20.06
C ASP A 23 -13.91 -5.26 -19.78
N ASN A 24 -13.68 -4.14 -20.48
CA ASN A 24 -14.50 -2.92 -20.33
C ASN A 24 -15.97 -3.11 -20.76
N GLY A 25 -16.32 -4.22 -21.42
CA GLY A 25 -17.69 -4.50 -21.87
C GLY A 25 -18.60 -4.99 -20.75
N ASN A 26 -18.04 -5.63 -19.72
CA ASN A 26 -18.83 -6.33 -18.71
C ASN A 26 -19.06 -5.48 -17.44
N LYS A 27 -20.19 -4.77 -17.41
CA LYS A 27 -20.62 -3.93 -16.27
C LYS A 27 -20.78 -4.70 -14.96
N ARG A 28 -20.88 -6.04 -14.99
CA ARG A 28 -20.96 -6.87 -13.78
C ARG A 28 -19.76 -6.65 -12.86
N TYR A 29 -18.55 -6.55 -13.42
CA TYR A 29 -17.34 -6.34 -12.63
C TYR A 29 -17.32 -4.99 -11.91
N LEU A 30 -17.97 -3.97 -12.47
CA LEU A 30 -18.12 -2.67 -11.81
C LEU A 30 -19.02 -2.79 -10.58
N PHE A 31 -20.17 -3.47 -10.71
CA PHE A 31 -21.07 -3.69 -9.58
C PHE A 31 -20.41 -4.56 -8.50
N GLU A 32 -19.70 -5.62 -8.88
CA GLU A 32 -18.94 -6.45 -7.95
C GLU A 32 -17.85 -5.63 -7.22
N LEU A 33 -17.06 -4.83 -7.95
CA LEU A 33 -16.03 -3.96 -7.36
C LEU A 33 -16.62 -2.97 -6.37
N ILE A 34 -17.68 -2.24 -6.76
CA ILE A 34 -18.35 -1.26 -5.88
C ILE A 34 -18.90 -1.96 -4.63
N SER A 35 -19.52 -3.13 -4.79
CA SER A 35 -20.07 -3.90 -3.67
C SER A 35 -18.98 -4.30 -2.69
N LEU A 36 -17.84 -4.80 -3.18
CA LEU A 36 -16.69 -5.16 -2.35
C LEU A 36 -16.08 -3.95 -1.64
N LEU A 37 -15.95 -2.80 -2.32
CA LEU A 37 -15.44 -1.57 -1.69
C LEU A 37 -16.39 -1.07 -0.59
N ILE A 38 -17.71 -1.16 -0.80
CA ILE A 38 -18.71 -0.83 0.23
C ILE A 38 -18.60 -1.79 1.41
N LEU A 39 -18.45 -3.10 1.18
CA LEU A 39 -18.27 -4.08 2.26
C LEU A 39 -16.99 -3.80 3.07
N LEU A 40 -15.88 -3.46 2.42
CA LEU A 40 -14.66 -3.04 3.11
C LEU A 40 -14.86 -1.75 3.92
N LEU A 41 -15.63 -0.79 3.39
CA LEU A 41 -15.97 0.44 4.09
C LEU A 41 -16.85 0.17 5.32
N LEU A 42 -17.87 -0.69 5.19
CA LEU A 42 -18.76 -1.11 6.27
C LEU A 42 -18.00 -1.90 7.35
N ASN A 43 -16.97 -2.66 6.97
CA ASN A 43 -16.03 -3.30 7.90
C ASN A 43 -15.01 -2.31 8.51
N ASN A 44 -15.27 -1.00 8.43
CA ASN A 44 -14.42 0.09 8.90
C ASN A 44 -12.96 0.01 8.42
N SER A 45 -12.73 -0.64 7.27
CA SER A 45 -11.41 -0.97 6.75
C SER A 45 -10.96 0.03 5.68
N ARG A 46 -11.02 1.32 6.02
CA ARG A 46 -10.83 2.45 5.08
C ARG A 46 -9.47 2.41 4.38
N GLY A 47 -8.42 1.95 5.05
CA GLY A 47 -7.10 1.78 4.45
C GLY A 47 -7.08 0.76 3.31
N TYR A 48 -7.85 -0.32 3.42
CA TYR A 48 -7.90 -1.35 2.39
C TYR A 48 -8.65 -0.91 1.14
N VAL A 49 -9.65 -0.03 1.29
CA VAL A 49 -10.30 0.65 0.16
C VAL A 49 -9.26 1.46 -0.62
N VAL A 50 -8.39 2.21 0.07
CA VAL A 50 -7.30 2.97 -0.57
C VAL A 50 -6.35 2.05 -1.32
N PHE A 51 -5.99 0.90 -0.75
CA PHE A 51 -5.13 -0.09 -1.43
C PHE A 51 -5.77 -0.60 -2.73
N CYS A 52 -7.04 -0.97 -2.69
CA CYS A 52 -7.76 -1.49 -3.86
C CYS A 52 -7.92 -0.42 -4.94
N VAL A 53 -8.28 0.82 -4.57
CA VAL A 53 -8.39 1.95 -5.50
C VAL A 53 -7.04 2.29 -6.11
N PHE A 54 -5.96 2.25 -5.33
CA PHE A 54 -4.62 2.51 -5.86
C PHE A 54 -4.20 1.48 -6.91
N VAL A 55 -4.42 0.19 -6.65
CA VAL A 55 -4.16 -0.86 -7.65
C VAL A 55 -5.08 -0.67 -8.87
N TRP A 56 -6.34 -0.34 -8.69
CA TRP A 56 -7.26 -0.04 -9.81
C TRP A 56 -6.76 1.11 -10.70
N VAL A 57 -6.22 2.18 -10.09
CA VAL A 57 -5.60 3.30 -10.82
C VAL A 57 -4.37 2.84 -11.59
N LEU A 58 -3.45 2.09 -10.95
CA LEU A 58 -2.27 1.55 -11.63
C LEU A 58 -2.65 0.67 -12.83
N MET A 59 -3.68 -0.17 -12.67
CA MET A 59 -4.20 -1.02 -13.76
C MET A 59 -4.80 -0.20 -14.89
N THR A 60 -5.57 0.83 -14.56
CA THR A 60 -6.16 1.75 -15.54
C THR A 60 -5.08 2.44 -16.36
N VAL A 61 -4.00 2.90 -15.71
CA VAL A 61 -2.85 3.51 -16.39
C VAL A 61 -2.15 2.49 -17.29
N ALA A 62 -1.91 1.27 -16.79
CA ALA A 62 -1.23 0.21 -17.54
C ALA A 62 -2.00 -0.21 -18.82
N PHE A 63 -3.31 -0.44 -18.72
CA PHE A 63 -4.13 -0.91 -19.84
C PHE A 63 -4.51 0.19 -20.84
N ARG A 64 -4.74 1.41 -20.37
CA ARG A 64 -5.10 2.53 -21.27
C ARG A 64 -3.88 3.12 -21.99
N GLY A 65 -2.69 2.59 -21.72
CA GLY A 65 -1.47 2.90 -22.47
C GLY A 65 -1.19 4.39 -22.53
N TYR A 66 -1.48 5.14 -21.44
CA TYR A 66 -1.18 6.56 -21.37
C TYR A 66 0.33 6.75 -21.48
N LYS A 67 0.82 6.89 -22.71
CA LYS A 67 2.19 7.31 -22.98
C LYS A 67 2.30 8.72 -22.41
N LEU A 68 3.26 8.94 -21.52
CA LEU A 68 3.54 10.25 -20.91
C LEU A 68 3.57 11.39 -21.95
N ARG A 69 4.02 11.09 -23.18
CA ARG A 69 4.06 12.01 -24.33
C ARG A 69 2.69 12.54 -24.79
N ASN A 70 1.60 11.84 -24.50
CA ASN A 70 0.24 12.19 -24.93
C ASN A 70 -0.60 12.79 -23.78
N LEU A 71 -0.02 13.03 -22.60
CA LEU A 71 -0.73 13.67 -21.51
C LEU A 71 -1.02 15.12 -21.86
N LYS A 72 -2.30 15.46 -21.97
CA LYS A 72 -2.74 16.84 -22.14
C LYS A 72 -2.43 17.61 -20.85
N ILE A 73 -1.94 18.84 -20.99
CA ILE A 73 -1.68 19.71 -19.83
C ILE A 73 -2.94 19.92 -18.98
N SER A 74 -4.12 19.94 -19.61
CA SER A 74 -5.41 19.99 -18.91
C SER A 74 -5.62 18.80 -17.98
N THR A 75 -5.21 17.59 -18.38
CA THR A 75 -5.29 16.40 -17.52
C THR A 75 -4.39 16.56 -16.30
N VAL A 76 -3.16 17.06 -16.48
CA VAL A 76 -2.23 17.32 -15.37
C VAL A 76 -2.80 18.35 -14.39
N LEU A 77 -3.32 19.47 -14.91
CA LEU A 77 -3.93 20.52 -14.07
C LEU A 77 -5.15 20.01 -13.31
N VAL A 78 -6.02 19.23 -13.96
CA VAL A 78 -7.18 18.60 -13.31
C VAL A 78 -6.74 17.62 -12.24
N SER A 79 -5.69 16.82 -12.46
CA SER A 79 -5.14 15.91 -11.46
C SER A 79 -4.57 16.67 -10.25
N ILE A 80 -3.85 17.76 -10.47
CA ILE A 80 -3.34 18.62 -9.39
C ILE A 80 -4.50 19.21 -8.58
N ALA A 81 -5.51 19.75 -9.26
CA ALA A 81 -6.71 20.28 -8.60
C ALA A 81 -7.44 19.19 -7.78
N ALA A 82 -7.58 17.98 -8.32
CA ALA A 82 -8.17 16.86 -7.62
C ALA A 82 -7.37 16.45 -6.38
N ILE A 83 -6.04 16.41 -6.46
CA ILE A 83 -5.17 16.15 -5.30
C ILE A 83 -5.36 17.22 -4.21
N ILE A 84 -5.42 18.49 -4.59
CA ILE A 84 -5.67 19.59 -3.63
C ILE A 84 -7.03 19.40 -2.96
N VAL A 85 -8.09 19.07 -3.72
CA VAL A 85 -9.43 18.80 -3.15
C VAL A 85 -9.38 17.63 -2.17
N VAL A 86 -8.68 16.55 -2.50
CA VAL A 86 -8.51 15.39 -1.59
C VAL A 86 -7.75 15.79 -0.32
N ILE A 87 -6.71 16.61 -0.42
CA ILE A 87 -5.96 17.12 0.75
C ILE A 87 -6.87 17.94 1.66
N TYR A 88 -7.66 18.86 1.10
CA TYR A 88 -8.63 19.63 1.88
C TYR A 88 -9.69 18.73 2.52
N PHE A 89 -10.19 17.74 1.79
CA PHE A 89 -11.14 16.77 2.33
C PHE A 89 -10.56 15.99 3.51
N ILE A 90 -9.31 15.50 3.40
CA ILE A 90 -8.61 14.82 4.50
C ILE A 90 -8.49 15.75 5.71
N SER A 91 -8.18 17.04 5.51
CA SER A 91 -8.09 18.01 6.60
C SER A 91 -9.43 18.25 7.28
N ILE A 92 -10.50 18.48 6.51
CA ILE A 92 -11.86 18.68 7.02
C ILE A 92 -12.26 17.46 7.86
N MET A 93 -12.09 16.26 7.31
CA MET A 93 -12.43 15.02 8.01
C MET A 93 -11.56 14.80 9.25
N GLY A 94 -10.27 15.14 9.19
CA GLY A 94 -9.35 15.08 10.33
C GLY A 94 -9.78 16.00 11.46
N ASN A 95 -10.15 17.24 11.14
CA ASN A 95 -10.64 18.25 12.08
C ASN A 95 -11.95 17.80 12.75
N VAL A 96 -12.95 17.42 11.96
CA VAL A 96 -14.26 16.95 12.45
C VAL A 96 -14.10 15.72 13.35
N ARG A 97 -13.25 14.76 12.94
CA ARG A 97 -12.96 13.56 13.76
C ARG A 97 -12.30 13.91 15.10
N SER A 98 -11.58 15.02 15.15
CA SER A 98 -10.88 15.47 16.36
C SER A 98 -11.75 16.34 17.26
N GLY A 99 -13.03 16.54 16.91
CA GLY A 99 -13.98 17.33 17.70
C GLY A 99 -13.87 18.85 17.51
N VAL A 100 -13.18 19.31 16.46
CA VAL A 100 -13.08 20.73 16.12
C VAL A 100 -13.83 21.04 14.81
N ASN A 101 -14.13 22.32 14.58
CA ASN A 101 -14.81 22.75 13.35
C ASN A 101 -13.98 22.40 12.10
N TRP A 102 -14.66 22.18 10.97
CA TRP A 102 -13.99 21.76 9.72
C TRP A 102 -12.88 22.71 9.25
N ASN A 103 -13.01 24.01 9.54
CA ASN A 103 -12.06 25.07 9.21
C ASN A 103 -11.06 25.38 10.33
N ASP A 104 -11.15 24.72 11.49
CA ASP A 104 -10.24 24.91 12.62
C ASP A 104 -9.11 23.88 12.60
N CYS A 105 -7.90 24.34 12.27
CA CYS A 105 -6.69 23.51 12.22
C CYS A 105 -5.87 23.52 13.52
N SER A 106 -6.36 24.14 14.60
CA SER A 106 -5.63 24.27 15.88
C SER A 106 -5.29 22.91 16.50
N TYR A 107 -6.15 21.90 16.30
CA TYR A 107 -5.91 20.57 16.83
C TYR A 107 -4.65 19.93 16.22
N ILE A 108 -4.55 19.87 14.89
CA ILE A 108 -3.40 19.25 14.21
C ILE A 108 -2.12 20.04 14.46
N GLU A 109 -2.22 21.38 14.50
CA GLU A 109 -1.11 22.27 14.87
C GLU A 109 -0.56 21.95 16.26
N ARG A 110 -1.44 21.69 17.24
CA ARG A 110 -1.05 21.31 18.60
C ARG A 110 -0.43 19.93 18.69
N ILE A 111 -1.01 18.92 18.01
CA ILE A 111 -0.56 17.53 18.17
C ILE A 111 0.64 17.18 17.28
N ALA A 112 0.93 17.94 16.23
CA ALA A 112 2.02 17.62 15.32
C ALA A 112 3.35 18.27 15.71
N PHE A 113 3.35 19.22 16.64
CA PHE A 113 4.55 19.93 17.13
C PHE A 113 5.44 20.42 15.98
N PHE A 114 4.86 21.21 15.07
CA PHE A 114 5.62 21.70 13.92
C PHE A 114 6.65 22.77 14.33
N ASP A 115 7.94 22.46 14.21
CA ASP A 115 9.00 23.46 14.43
C ASP A 115 9.21 24.37 13.21
N ASN A 116 9.05 23.84 11.98
CA ASN A 116 9.37 24.54 10.73
C ASN A 116 8.30 24.35 9.64
N TYR A 117 7.02 24.54 9.99
CA TYR A 117 5.95 24.51 8.99
C TYR A 117 6.05 25.72 8.05
N PRO A 118 6.07 25.54 6.71
CA PRO A 118 6.22 26.66 5.81
C PRO A 118 5.08 27.68 5.92
N ASN A 119 5.40 28.94 6.23
CA ASN A 119 4.41 30.02 6.43
C ASN A 119 3.52 30.28 5.20
N TRP A 120 3.99 29.93 3.99
CA TRP A 120 3.23 30.09 2.75
C TRP A 120 2.21 28.96 2.52
N MET A 121 2.33 27.83 3.23
CA MET A 121 1.48 26.67 3.01
C MET A 121 0.20 26.78 3.85
N PRO A 122 -1.01 26.58 3.28
CA PRO A 122 -2.24 26.67 4.05
C PRO A 122 -2.29 25.66 5.20
N LYS A 123 -2.85 26.01 6.36
CA LYS A 123 -2.96 25.10 7.51
C LYS A 123 -3.74 23.81 7.21
N HIS A 124 -4.64 23.84 6.24
CA HIS A 124 -5.33 22.64 5.74
C HIS A 124 -4.40 21.57 5.15
N PHE A 125 -3.13 21.88 4.86
CA PHE A 125 -2.15 20.87 4.42
C PHE A 125 -1.48 20.15 5.59
N MET A 126 -1.61 20.64 6.84
CA MET A 126 -0.93 20.09 8.01
C MET A 126 -1.23 18.60 8.23
N TRP A 127 -2.48 18.16 8.05
CA TRP A 127 -2.83 16.74 8.19
C TRP A 127 -2.09 15.85 7.20
N THR A 128 -2.15 16.18 5.91
CA THR A 128 -1.47 15.41 4.86
C THR A 128 0.05 15.46 5.04
N TYR A 129 0.58 16.64 5.39
CA TYR A 129 2.00 16.80 5.69
C TYR A 129 2.43 15.88 6.84
N SER A 130 1.73 15.90 7.98
CA SER A 130 2.03 15.03 9.11
C SER A 130 1.93 13.55 8.78
N TYR A 131 0.90 13.11 8.04
CA TYR A 131 0.80 11.71 7.61
C TYR A 131 1.89 11.30 6.62
N GLY A 132 2.36 12.23 5.77
CA GLY A 132 3.44 11.98 4.83
C GLY A 132 4.82 11.93 5.49
N THR A 133 5.06 12.75 6.52
CA THR A 133 6.39 12.90 7.14
C THR A 133 6.58 12.05 8.39
N SER A 134 5.53 11.81 9.19
CA SER A 134 5.65 11.05 10.45
C SER A 134 6.22 9.64 10.30
N PRO A 135 5.89 8.83 9.26
CA PRO A 135 6.49 7.50 9.10
C PRO A 135 8.00 7.55 8.92
N LEU A 136 8.51 8.57 8.22
CA LEU A 136 9.93 8.79 7.98
C LEU A 136 10.62 9.40 9.20
N ALA A 137 9.97 10.35 9.90
CA ALA A 137 10.49 10.92 11.13
C ALA A 137 10.63 9.84 12.23
N ASN A 138 9.62 8.98 12.37
CA ASN A 138 9.66 7.84 13.28
C ASN A 138 10.73 6.82 12.87
N LEU A 139 10.94 6.58 11.57
CA LEU A 139 12.05 5.75 11.09
C LEU A 139 13.41 6.31 11.53
N ASN A 140 13.63 7.61 11.32
CA ASN A 140 14.87 8.28 11.72
C ASN A 140 15.11 8.20 13.23
N LEU A 141 14.09 8.46 14.05
CA LEU A 141 14.21 8.33 15.50
C LEU A 141 14.62 6.91 15.94
N ASN A 142 14.06 5.87 15.31
CA ASN A 142 14.44 4.49 15.63
C ASN A 142 15.84 4.12 15.14
N LEU A 143 16.35 4.78 14.08
CA LEU A 143 17.74 4.65 13.66
C LEU A 143 18.70 5.35 14.64
N GLU A 144 18.32 6.52 15.14
CA GLU A 144 19.10 7.24 16.17
C GLU A 144 19.15 6.45 17.49
N ASN A 145 18.05 5.78 17.85
CA ASN A 145 17.96 4.94 19.04
C ASN A 145 18.57 3.53 18.86
N TYR A 146 19.16 3.22 17.70
CA TYR A 146 19.76 1.92 17.46
C TYR A 146 20.95 1.67 18.39
N ALA A 147 20.88 0.59 19.18
CA ALA A 147 21.87 0.26 20.22
C ALA A 147 23.24 -0.21 19.68
N GLY A 148 23.48 -0.15 18.38
CA GLY A 148 24.77 -0.49 17.76
C GLY A 148 25.06 -2.00 17.61
N SER A 149 24.16 -2.88 18.06
CA SER A 149 24.28 -4.33 17.90
C SER A 149 23.10 -4.91 17.12
N MET A 150 23.36 -5.85 16.21
CA MET A 150 22.33 -6.42 15.35
C MET A 150 21.59 -7.55 16.07
N ASP A 151 20.28 -7.38 16.30
CA ASP A 151 19.39 -8.46 16.71
C ASP A 151 18.94 -9.25 15.48
N THR A 152 19.69 -10.31 15.18
CA THR A 152 19.40 -11.19 14.03
C THR A 152 18.05 -11.87 14.14
N LYS A 153 17.57 -12.18 15.36
CA LYS A 153 16.27 -12.82 15.57
C LYS A 153 15.16 -11.84 15.22
N ALA A 154 15.21 -10.63 15.78
CA ALA A 154 14.24 -9.59 15.45
C ALA A 154 14.21 -9.28 13.94
N LEU A 155 15.39 -9.26 13.29
CA LEU A 155 15.48 -9.09 11.85
C LEU A 155 14.75 -10.21 11.09
N MET A 156 14.97 -11.48 11.47
CA MET A 156 14.30 -12.63 10.85
C MET A 156 12.79 -12.59 11.07
N TYR A 157 12.32 -12.34 12.29
CA TYR A 157 10.90 -12.24 12.60
C TYR A 157 10.22 -11.09 11.86
N SER A 158 10.95 -10.04 11.51
CA SER A 158 10.45 -8.91 10.71
C SER A 158 10.13 -9.25 9.25
N PHE A 159 10.51 -10.45 8.78
CA PHE A 159 10.10 -10.98 7.47
C PHE A 159 8.90 -11.93 7.54
N LEU A 160 8.40 -12.24 8.74
CA LEU A 160 7.30 -13.18 8.92
C LEU A 160 5.98 -12.45 9.16
N PRO A 161 4.83 -13.01 8.72
CA PRO A 161 3.52 -12.46 9.02
C PRO A 161 3.32 -12.24 10.52
N GLU A 162 2.61 -11.18 10.88
CA GLU A 162 2.31 -10.78 12.26
C GLU A 162 1.66 -11.90 13.08
N GLN A 163 0.93 -12.83 12.45
CA GLN A 163 0.37 -13.99 13.15
C GLN A 163 1.43 -14.94 13.74
N ILE A 164 2.63 -14.92 13.17
CA ILE A 164 3.76 -15.79 13.57
C ILE A 164 4.75 -14.99 14.39
N SER A 165 5.06 -13.76 13.96
CA SER A 165 6.11 -12.92 14.56
C SER A 165 5.61 -11.92 15.60
N GLY A 166 4.30 -11.64 15.65
CA GLY A 166 3.74 -10.50 16.36
C GLY A 166 4.11 -10.45 17.83
N SER A 167 4.01 -11.59 18.54
CA SER A 167 4.37 -11.68 19.96
C SER A 167 5.86 -11.48 20.21
N TYR A 168 6.73 -11.94 19.31
CA TYR A 168 8.16 -11.71 19.43
C TYR A 168 8.48 -10.24 19.18
N ILE A 169 7.98 -9.68 18.07
CA ILE A 169 8.19 -8.29 17.67
C ILE A 169 7.70 -7.34 18.77
N SER A 170 6.47 -7.51 19.29
CA SER A 170 5.91 -6.60 20.29
C SER A 170 6.69 -6.60 21.61
N ASN A 171 7.30 -7.72 21.97
CA ASN A 171 8.03 -7.87 23.24
C ASN A 171 9.50 -7.44 23.15
N HIS A 172 10.09 -7.43 21.96
CA HIS A 172 11.53 -7.16 21.77
C HIS A 172 11.80 -5.87 20.99
N LEU A 173 10.82 -5.35 20.25
CA LEU A 173 10.94 -4.12 19.46
C LEU A 173 10.01 -3.04 20.02
N ALA A 174 10.57 -2.19 20.88
CA ALA A 174 9.86 -1.01 21.40
C ALA A 174 10.02 0.15 20.41
N ILE A 175 9.15 0.18 19.39
CA ILE A 175 9.15 1.25 18.38
C ILE A 175 8.94 2.60 19.08
N SER A 176 9.90 3.49 18.90
CA SER A 176 9.83 4.87 19.40
C SER A 176 9.09 5.76 18.42
N TYR A 177 8.31 6.71 18.93
CA TYR A 177 7.58 7.68 18.11
C TYR A 177 7.98 9.10 18.51
N VAL A 178 8.23 9.96 17.53
CA VAL A 178 8.52 11.39 17.76
C VAL A 178 7.35 12.03 18.49
N VAL A 179 6.12 11.70 18.04
CA VAL A 179 4.89 12.10 18.71
C VAL A 179 3.96 10.91 18.83
N LEU A 180 3.50 10.59 20.05
CA LEU A 180 2.63 9.45 20.34
C LEU A 180 1.29 9.49 19.58
N HIS A 181 0.78 10.69 19.27
CA HIS A 181 -0.45 10.86 18.49
C HIS A 181 -0.26 10.62 16.98
N LEU A 182 0.99 10.53 16.50
CA LEU A 182 1.40 10.24 15.13
C LEU A 182 2.23 8.95 15.09
N ASN A 183 1.62 7.86 15.52
CA ASN A 183 2.26 6.55 15.68
C ASN A 183 2.38 5.72 14.38
N ALA A 184 2.21 6.35 13.22
CA ALA A 184 2.48 5.70 11.95
C ALA A 184 4.01 5.61 11.75
N ALA A 185 4.54 4.41 11.55
CA ALA A 185 5.96 4.19 11.28
C ALA A 185 6.14 3.55 9.90
N SER A 186 7.26 3.84 9.25
CA SER A 186 7.58 3.23 7.96
C SER A 186 7.65 1.70 8.06
N GLY A 187 7.39 1.01 6.95
CA GLY A 187 7.59 -0.43 6.84
C GLY A 187 9.03 -0.88 7.09
N PHE A 188 9.99 0.04 7.07
CA PHE A 188 11.39 -0.22 7.41
C PHE A 188 11.70 -0.19 8.92
N VAL A 189 10.79 0.29 9.77
CA VAL A 189 11.09 0.59 11.18
C VAL A 189 11.58 -0.62 11.98
N ASN A 190 10.99 -1.79 11.77
CA ASN A 190 11.42 -3.01 12.49
C ASN A 190 12.84 -3.41 12.11
N PHE A 191 13.19 -3.27 10.82
CA PHE A 191 14.52 -3.60 10.32
C PHE A 191 15.56 -2.58 10.78
N ALA A 192 15.18 -1.29 10.81
CA ALA A 192 15.99 -0.22 11.36
C ALA A 192 16.29 -0.42 12.85
N TYR A 193 15.28 -0.80 13.64
CA TYR A 193 15.49 -1.08 15.06
C TYR A 193 16.37 -2.33 15.27
N ALA A 194 16.13 -3.39 14.50
CA ALA A 194 16.85 -4.66 14.66
C ALA A 194 18.32 -4.60 14.22
N GLY A 195 18.66 -3.80 13.20
CA GLY A 195 19.99 -3.83 12.60
C GLY A 195 20.51 -2.50 12.08
N GLY A 196 19.90 -1.38 12.49
CA GLY A 196 20.22 -0.05 11.99
C GLY A 196 20.05 0.05 10.48
N VAL A 197 20.93 0.83 9.86
CA VAL A 197 20.98 1.02 8.41
C VAL A 197 21.22 -0.30 7.66
N TYR A 198 22.03 -1.21 8.22
CA TYR A 198 22.29 -2.52 7.62
C TYR A 198 21.03 -3.38 7.57
N GLY A 199 20.22 -3.38 8.63
CA GLY A 199 18.93 -4.07 8.65
C GLY A 199 18.00 -3.61 7.52
N MET A 200 17.95 -2.30 7.27
CA MET A 200 17.16 -1.73 6.16
C MET A 200 17.67 -2.18 4.78
N PHE A 201 18.99 -2.20 4.55
CA PHE A 201 19.56 -2.70 3.29
C PHE A 201 19.29 -4.19 3.08
N ILE A 202 19.38 -4.99 4.14
CA ILE A 202 19.01 -6.42 4.08
C ILE A 202 17.53 -6.56 3.70
N ALA A 203 16.63 -5.80 4.32
CA ALA A 203 15.22 -5.81 3.99
C ALA A 203 14.94 -5.42 2.53
N PHE A 204 15.62 -4.38 2.04
CA PHE A 204 15.52 -3.96 0.65
C PHE A 204 15.99 -5.06 -0.32
N LEU A 205 17.13 -5.70 -0.04
CA LEU A 205 17.67 -6.77 -0.87
C LEU A 205 16.78 -8.02 -0.87
N VAL A 206 16.27 -8.42 0.29
CA VAL A 206 15.31 -9.54 0.42
C VAL A 206 14.03 -9.24 -0.36
N MET A 207 13.49 -8.03 -0.25
CA MET A 207 12.32 -7.61 -1.03
C MET A 207 12.60 -7.66 -2.53
N LEU A 208 13.73 -7.11 -2.97
CA LEU A 208 14.11 -7.09 -4.39
C LEU A 208 14.18 -8.51 -4.95
N LEU A 209 14.85 -9.42 -4.24
CA LEU A 209 14.94 -10.83 -4.63
C LEU A 209 13.57 -11.50 -4.63
N TYR A 210 12.77 -11.33 -3.57
CA TYR A 210 11.46 -11.94 -3.45
C TYR A 210 10.51 -11.49 -4.57
N PHE A 211 10.40 -10.18 -4.82
CA PHE A 211 9.53 -9.66 -5.88
C PHE A 211 10.05 -9.98 -7.28
N THR A 212 11.37 -10.08 -7.46
CA THR A 212 11.94 -10.57 -8.72
C THR A 212 11.55 -12.02 -8.98
N VAL A 213 11.65 -12.90 -7.98
CA VAL A 213 11.21 -14.30 -8.10
C VAL A 213 9.72 -14.38 -8.41
N VAL A 214 8.87 -13.63 -7.70
CA VAL A 214 7.43 -13.57 -7.99
C VAL A 214 7.18 -13.15 -9.43
N LYS A 215 7.85 -12.08 -9.90
CA LYS A 215 7.73 -11.59 -11.28
C LYS A 215 8.17 -12.63 -12.32
N LEU A 216 9.28 -13.35 -12.07
CA LEU A 216 9.76 -14.40 -12.98
C LEU A 216 8.74 -15.53 -13.13
N ILE A 217 8.12 -15.94 -12.02
CA ILE A 217 7.06 -16.96 -12.05
C ILE A 217 5.83 -16.45 -12.80
N LEU A 218 5.42 -15.20 -12.58
CA LEU A 218 4.28 -14.62 -13.30
C LEU A 218 4.53 -14.51 -14.80
N LYS A 219 5.75 -14.15 -15.21
CA LYS A 219 6.15 -14.12 -16.62
C LYS A 219 6.13 -15.51 -17.25
N HIS A 220 6.43 -16.57 -16.49
CA HIS A 220 6.34 -17.93 -16.98
C HIS A 220 4.90 -18.36 -17.30
N PHE A 221 3.92 -17.90 -16.52
CA PHE A 221 2.51 -18.24 -16.73
C PHE A 221 1.75 -17.27 -17.63
N ILE A 222 2.21 -16.02 -17.78
CA ILE A 222 1.69 -14.97 -18.68
C ILE A 222 0.30 -14.43 -18.29
N VAL A 223 -0.60 -15.25 -17.73
CA VAL A 223 -2.02 -14.91 -17.50
C VAL A 223 -2.25 -13.64 -16.67
N LEU A 224 -1.44 -13.41 -15.63
CA LEU A 224 -1.63 -12.30 -14.67
C LEU A 224 -0.44 -11.35 -14.62
N GLU A 225 0.39 -11.28 -15.66
CA GLU A 225 1.62 -10.49 -15.60
C GLU A 225 1.36 -9.00 -15.33
N THR A 226 0.45 -8.36 -16.06
CA THR A 226 0.13 -6.93 -15.87
C THR A 226 -0.45 -6.66 -14.48
N PHE A 227 -1.39 -7.50 -14.04
CA PHE A 227 -1.98 -7.41 -12.71
C PHE A 227 -0.92 -7.56 -11.62
N GLY A 228 -0.07 -8.56 -11.74
CA GLY A 228 0.99 -8.82 -10.79
C GLY A 228 2.02 -7.69 -10.72
N ASN A 229 2.41 -7.12 -11.86
CA ASN A 229 3.31 -5.95 -11.88
C ASN A 229 2.69 -4.75 -11.13
N ALA A 230 1.40 -4.45 -11.33
CA ALA A 230 0.72 -3.37 -10.61
C ALA A 230 0.65 -3.63 -9.10
N VAL A 231 0.36 -4.87 -8.70
CA VAL A 231 0.32 -5.29 -7.30
C VAL A 231 1.70 -5.20 -6.65
N LEU A 232 2.75 -5.66 -7.32
CA LEU A 232 4.13 -5.56 -6.80
C LEU A 232 4.56 -4.09 -6.67
N CYS A 233 4.23 -3.22 -7.64
CA CYS A 233 4.46 -1.78 -7.52
C CYS A 233 3.74 -1.20 -6.30
N PHE A 234 2.48 -1.57 -6.08
CA PHE A 234 1.74 -1.16 -4.89
C PHE A 234 2.44 -1.60 -3.60
N LEU A 235 2.89 -2.85 -3.51
CA LEU A 235 3.61 -3.36 -2.33
C LEU A 235 4.93 -2.60 -2.09
N VAL A 236 5.68 -2.26 -3.14
CA VAL A 236 6.88 -1.42 -3.01
C VAL A 236 6.52 -0.04 -2.46
N THR A 237 5.46 0.60 -2.98
CA THR A 237 5.05 1.93 -2.48
C THR A 237 4.47 1.91 -1.08
N SER A 238 3.81 0.81 -0.68
CA SER A 238 3.20 0.70 0.64
C SER A 238 4.23 0.55 1.76
N LEU A 239 5.47 0.17 1.45
CA LEU A 239 6.59 0.17 2.41
C LEU A 239 6.89 1.52 3.04
N ILE A 240 6.48 2.62 2.41
CA ILE A 240 6.56 3.95 3.02
C ILE A 240 5.79 3.96 4.35
N PHE A 241 4.71 3.18 4.46
CA PHE A 241 3.77 3.20 5.58
C PHE A 241 3.61 1.87 6.31
N PHE A 242 3.86 0.73 5.66
CA PHE A 242 3.54 -0.59 6.17
C PHE A 242 4.63 -1.60 5.83
N ASN A 243 4.99 -2.46 6.78
CA ASN A 243 5.90 -3.56 6.47
C ASN A 243 5.12 -4.64 5.71
N VAL A 244 5.38 -4.79 4.41
CA VAL A 244 4.68 -5.75 3.54
C VAL A 244 4.87 -7.20 3.90
N PHE A 245 5.89 -7.55 4.70
CA PHE A 245 6.15 -8.91 5.13
C PHE A 245 5.38 -9.28 6.40
N THR A 246 5.25 -8.33 7.33
CA THR A 246 4.56 -8.58 8.61
C THR A 246 3.09 -8.20 8.54
N THR A 247 2.74 -7.14 7.81
CA THR A 247 1.38 -6.61 7.74
C THR A 247 0.48 -7.63 7.06
N SER A 248 -0.18 -8.40 7.91
CA SER A 248 -1.36 -9.22 7.73
C SER A 248 -2.15 -9.05 6.41
N ALA A 249 -2.59 -7.83 6.08
CA ALA A 249 -3.39 -7.58 4.88
C ALA A 249 -2.60 -7.61 3.56
N LEU A 250 -1.28 -7.44 3.63
CA LEU A 250 -0.37 -7.27 2.50
C LEU A 250 0.54 -8.49 2.29
N CYS A 251 0.97 -9.14 3.36
CA CYS A 251 1.97 -10.21 3.30
C CYS A 251 1.55 -11.44 2.50
N TYR A 252 0.25 -11.73 2.45
CA TYR A 252 -0.29 -12.86 1.68
C TYR A 252 -0.56 -12.54 0.21
N ILE A 253 -0.52 -11.26 -0.20
CA ILE A 253 -0.90 -10.84 -1.56
C ILE A 253 0.00 -11.50 -2.63
N PRO A 254 1.34 -11.53 -2.51
CA PRO A 254 2.16 -12.20 -3.52
C PRO A 254 1.90 -13.72 -3.59
N MET A 255 1.61 -14.36 -2.44
CA MET A 255 1.26 -15.79 -2.40
C MET A 255 -0.06 -16.05 -3.15
N PHE A 256 -1.10 -15.26 -2.89
CA PHE A 256 -2.38 -15.38 -3.61
C PHE A 256 -2.23 -15.10 -5.10
N LEU A 257 -1.38 -14.14 -5.47
CA LEU A 257 -1.06 -13.84 -6.85
C LEU A 257 -0.41 -15.03 -7.57
N LEU A 258 0.54 -15.71 -6.94
CA LEU A 258 1.17 -16.92 -7.48
C LEU A 258 0.16 -18.07 -7.60
N ILE A 259 -0.63 -18.33 -6.55
CA ILE A 259 -1.65 -19.40 -6.56
C ILE A 259 -2.67 -19.16 -7.68
N ALA A 260 -3.19 -17.93 -7.80
CA ALA A 260 -4.13 -17.56 -8.84
C ALA A 260 -3.51 -17.72 -10.24
N SER A 261 -2.25 -17.33 -10.41
CA SER A 261 -1.54 -17.46 -11.69
C SER A 261 -1.36 -18.92 -12.12
N VAL A 262 -0.96 -19.79 -11.19
CA VAL A 262 -0.84 -21.24 -11.45
C VAL A 262 -2.20 -21.85 -11.79
N TYR A 263 -3.22 -21.53 -10.99
CA TYR A 263 -4.58 -22.07 -11.15
C TYR A 263 -5.21 -21.68 -12.50
N LEU A 264 -5.12 -20.40 -12.88
CA LEU A 264 -5.67 -19.93 -14.15
C LEU A 264 -4.91 -20.49 -15.35
N ASN A 265 -3.58 -20.62 -15.28
CA ASN A 265 -2.80 -21.27 -16.34
C ASN A 265 -3.16 -22.75 -16.50
N TRP A 266 -3.42 -23.46 -15.41
CA TRP A 266 -3.92 -24.84 -15.48
C TRP A 266 -5.29 -24.92 -16.16
N LEU A 267 -6.23 -24.05 -15.78
CA LEU A 267 -7.56 -23.98 -16.42
C LEU A 267 -7.47 -23.67 -17.92
N PHE A 268 -6.56 -22.78 -18.31
CA PHE A 268 -6.29 -22.44 -19.70
C PHE A 268 -5.79 -23.67 -20.49
N LYS A 269 -4.80 -24.40 -19.94
CA LYS A 269 -4.29 -25.65 -20.56
C LYS A 269 -5.37 -26.74 -20.69
N CYS A 270 -6.36 -26.74 -19.79
CA CYS A 270 -7.48 -27.67 -19.84
C CYS A 270 -8.64 -27.22 -20.74
N ASN A 271 -8.49 -26.13 -21.52
CA ASN A 271 -9.54 -25.52 -22.35
C ASN A 271 -10.84 -25.19 -21.59
N LYS A 272 -10.76 -24.99 -20.27
CA LYS A 272 -11.93 -24.63 -19.43
C LYS A 272 -12.20 -23.12 -19.42
N VAL A 273 -11.23 -22.32 -19.86
CA VAL A 273 -11.32 -20.86 -19.95
C VAL A 273 -10.66 -20.41 -21.25
N THR A 274 -11.42 -19.71 -22.10
CA THR A 274 -10.89 -18.96 -23.23
C THR A 274 -10.60 -17.54 -22.75
N VAL A 275 -9.32 -17.19 -22.63
CA VAL A 275 -8.91 -15.79 -22.48
C VAL A 275 -8.81 -15.23 -23.89
N ASP A 276 -9.71 -14.32 -24.26
CA ASP A 276 -9.50 -13.49 -25.44
C ASP A 276 -8.28 -12.63 -25.15
N TYR A 277 -7.14 -13.06 -25.69
CA TYR A 277 -5.89 -12.33 -25.58
C TYR A 277 -6.09 -10.95 -26.20
N VAL A 278 -6.32 -9.93 -25.37
CA VAL A 278 -5.92 -8.58 -25.73
C VAL A 278 -4.40 -8.62 -25.72
N THR A 279 -3.85 -8.95 -26.89
CA THR A 279 -2.44 -8.86 -27.25
C THR A 279 -1.81 -7.68 -26.55
N GLN A 280 -0.94 -7.98 -25.60
CA GLN A 280 -0.04 -7.02 -24.99
C GLN A 280 0.77 -6.37 -26.11
N LEU A 281 0.67 -5.05 -26.17
CA LEU A 281 1.46 -4.18 -27.04
C LEU A 281 2.95 -4.55 -26.94
N SER A 282 3.53 -4.79 -28.12
CA SER A 282 4.96 -4.67 -28.42
C SER A 282 5.61 -3.43 -27.82
#